data_AF-A0A0F8IVI1-F1
#
_entry.id   AF-A0A0F8IVI1-F1
#
_cell.length_a   1.000
_cell.length_b   1.000
_cell.length_c   1.000
_cell.angle_alpha   90.00
_cell.angle_beta   90.00
_cell.angle_gamma   90.00
#
_symmetry.space_group_name_H-M   'P 1'
#
loop_
_entity.id
_entity.type
_entity.pdbx_description
1 polymer ?
#
loop_
_entity_poly.entity_id
_entity_poly.type
_entity_poly.pdbx_seq_one_letter_code
_entity_poly.pdbx_strand_id
1 'polypeptide(L)'
;MTDILDTISKKLNLPSWWVEAVALEYIECREFANNNRIWTFNFDKISENELEKKILSKKVVIFKKVVHNVYESVYENRYIDYLTGHGSIQLCENENDLIPEGEISKYNFASYSAELSSANDPKLNFSTHFQVLDNGHLYQWRIAKKLNEKWYSSEVDLEPLNEIKKELYSLYPVKNPEDPDYLEYKGKVVKFYQNLDQLRKEILLKLENIHYEKLKNAKSFTKTTLYEPPILSRFERFTVVDNKYCTKFYAEPVFYQVCLQHCMQAMNLEDDINSNPLTVGKLDDIYQKRAIAIIMGAACFEAFLNRLGFEKFPKYWPNQQGEMKQKCSSYYSLCKKYLNSNKEFNAGNDPFKSLFEIFKVRNSLMHYNSSSFYKGEYQVAKIENGRVITHTELDLSKRLVRNIPNILADSIKEICTISSIPNFPPWLDLDFF
;
A
#
# COMPACT_ATOMS: atom_id res chain seq x y z
N MET A 1 -22.20 3.02 -28.10
CA MET A 1 -21.16 2.54 -29.02
C MET A 1 -20.27 1.63 -28.22
N THR A 2 -20.22 0.35 -28.56
CA THR A 2 -19.23 -0.57 -27.98
C THR A 2 -17.87 -0.11 -28.48
N ASP A 3 -16.96 0.25 -27.57
CA ASP A 3 -15.60 0.60 -27.93
C ASP A 3 -15.01 -0.56 -28.76
N ILE A 4 -14.46 -0.27 -29.94
CA ILE A 4 -13.82 -1.27 -30.80
C ILE A 4 -12.73 -2.03 -30.02
N LEU A 5 -12.08 -1.35 -29.08
CA LEU A 5 -11.07 -1.93 -28.19
C LEU A 5 -11.68 -3.01 -27.28
N ASP A 6 -12.86 -2.77 -26.69
CA ASP A 6 -13.58 -3.73 -25.85
C ASP A 6 -14.06 -4.94 -26.64
N THR A 7 -14.49 -4.72 -27.87
CA THR A 7 -14.97 -5.77 -28.76
C THR A 7 -13.84 -6.74 -29.11
N ILE A 8 -12.67 -6.21 -29.50
CA ILE A 8 -11.49 -7.01 -29.82
C ILE A 8 -10.88 -7.67 -28.57
N SER A 9 -10.84 -6.96 -27.44
CA SER A 9 -10.43 -7.47 -26.14
C SER A 9 -11.18 -8.75 -25.77
N LYS A 10 -12.52 -8.73 -25.83
CA LYS A 10 -13.38 -9.89 -25.57
C LYS A 10 -13.17 -11.00 -26.61
N LYS A 11 -13.07 -10.65 -27.89
CA LYS A 11 -12.88 -11.61 -28.99
C LYS A 11 -11.57 -12.40 -28.84
N LEU A 12 -10.48 -11.73 -28.48
CA LEU A 12 -9.15 -12.34 -28.35
C LEU A 12 -8.85 -12.83 -26.93
N ASN A 13 -9.76 -12.62 -25.97
CA ASN A 13 -9.56 -12.92 -24.55
C ASN A 13 -8.26 -12.30 -24.00
N LEU A 14 -8.04 -11.02 -24.31
CA LEU A 14 -6.90 -10.23 -23.86
C LEU A 14 -7.37 -9.05 -23.01
N PRO A 15 -6.55 -8.50 -22.10
CA PRO A 15 -6.93 -7.30 -21.36
C PRO A 15 -7.16 -6.09 -22.28
N SER A 16 -8.16 -5.27 -21.98
CA SER A 16 -8.47 -4.06 -22.76
C SER A 16 -7.28 -3.10 -22.85
N TRP A 17 -6.53 -2.94 -21.77
CA TRP A 17 -5.32 -2.09 -21.77
C TRP A 17 -4.24 -2.58 -22.74
N TRP A 18 -4.15 -3.89 -23.02
CA TRP A 18 -3.20 -4.43 -23.99
C TRP A 18 -3.62 -4.04 -25.42
N VAL A 19 -4.91 -4.20 -25.71
CA VAL A 19 -5.51 -3.81 -26.99
C VAL A 19 -5.32 -2.32 -27.24
N GLU A 20 -5.59 -1.49 -26.22
CA GLU A 20 -5.34 -0.05 -26.25
C GLU A 20 -3.85 0.26 -26.51
N ALA A 21 -2.94 -0.38 -25.77
CA ALA A 21 -1.50 -0.16 -25.92
C ALA A 21 -1.00 -0.50 -27.35
N VAL A 22 -1.48 -1.60 -27.94
CA VAL A 22 -1.13 -1.98 -29.31
C VAL A 22 -1.70 -0.98 -30.32
N ALA A 23 -2.96 -0.56 -30.16
CA ALA A 23 -3.58 0.43 -31.04
C ALA A 23 -2.78 1.75 -31.01
N LEU A 24 -2.49 2.22 -29.79
CA LEU A 24 -1.74 3.45 -29.58
C LEU A 24 -0.30 3.34 -30.09
N GLU A 25 0.36 2.18 -30.02
CA GLU A 25 1.76 2.03 -30.45
C GLU A 25 1.89 1.81 -31.97
N TYR A 26 1.02 1.01 -32.57
CA TYR A 26 1.26 0.42 -33.90
C TYR A 26 0.26 0.78 -34.99
N ILE A 27 -0.78 1.56 -34.67
CA ILE A 27 -1.85 1.93 -35.60
C ILE A 27 -1.96 3.46 -35.67
N GLU A 28 -2.33 3.96 -36.85
CA GLU A 28 -2.60 5.37 -37.08
C GLU A 28 -3.99 5.76 -36.54
N CYS A 29 -4.08 5.90 -35.22
CA CYS A 29 -5.30 6.34 -34.52
C CYS A 29 -5.25 7.82 -34.12
N ARG A 30 -4.18 8.54 -34.49
CA ARG A 30 -3.94 9.93 -34.10
C ARG A 30 -4.47 10.89 -35.15
N GLU A 31 -5.11 11.95 -34.68
CA GLU A 31 -5.45 13.13 -35.46
C GLU A 31 -4.57 14.29 -35.06
N PHE A 32 -3.71 14.71 -35.97
CA PHE A 32 -2.74 15.77 -35.72
C PHE A 32 -3.31 17.17 -35.95
N ALA A 33 -2.93 18.10 -35.08
CA ALA A 33 -3.35 19.50 -35.11
C ALA A 33 -4.88 19.66 -35.18
N ASN A 34 -5.61 18.98 -34.30
CA ASN A 34 -7.07 19.02 -34.25
C ASN A 34 -7.56 19.66 -32.93
N ASN A 35 -8.59 20.51 -32.98
CA ASN A 35 -9.24 21.13 -31.81
C ASN A 35 -8.27 21.74 -30.78
N ASN A 36 -7.33 22.58 -31.25
CA ASN A 36 -6.33 23.27 -30.42
C ASN A 36 -5.41 22.32 -29.63
N ARG A 37 -5.23 21.08 -30.13
CA ARG A 37 -4.31 20.08 -29.58
C ARG A 37 -3.32 19.61 -30.65
N ILE A 38 -2.11 19.27 -30.23
CA ILE A 38 -1.10 18.67 -31.12
C ILE A 38 -1.61 17.33 -31.67
N TRP A 39 -2.30 16.54 -30.85
CA TRP A 39 -2.96 15.30 -31.26
C TRP A 39 -4.28 15.08 -30.51
N THR A 40 -5.14 14.26 -31.10
CA THR A 40 -6.30 13.62 -30.45
C THR A 40 -6.36 12.16 -30.91
N PHE A 41 -7.00 11.29 -30.13
CA PHE A 41 -7.21 9.89 -30.52
C PHE A 41 -8.58 9.71 -31.15
N ASN A 42 -8.61 9.08 -32.32
CA ASN A 42 -9.82 8.70 -33.03
C ASN A 42 -9.72 7.20 -33.38
N PHE A 43 -10.29 6.36 -32.50
CA PHE A 43 -10.29 4.90 -32.67
C PHE A 43 -11.29 4.43 -33.75
N ASP A 44 -12.23 5.28 -34.17
CA ASP A 44 -13.19 4.95 -35.24
C ASP A 44 -12.50 4.81 -36.61
N LYS A 45 -11.26 5.32 -36.74
CA LYS A 45 -10.42 5.12 -37.93
C LYS A 45 -9.87 3.70 -38.05
N ILE A 46 -9.87 2.95 -36.97
CA ILE A 46 -9.28 1.62 -36.93
C ILE A 46 -10.35 0.60 -37.33
N SER A 47 -10.05 -0.23 -38.32
CA SER A 47 -10.92 -1.38 -38.61
C SER A 47 -10.63 -2.54 -37.65
N GLU A 48 -11.65 -3.32 -37.31
CA GLU A 48 -11.50 -4.52 -36.45
C GLU A 48 -10.41 -5.48 -36.96
N ASN A 49 -10.41 -5.72 -38.28
CA ASN A 49 -9.45 -6.60 -38.94
C ASN A 49 -8.00 -6.08 -38.85
N GLU A 50 -7.81 -4.77 -38.96
CA GLU A 50 -6.48 -4.17 -38.82
C GLU A 50 -5.97 -4.29 -37.39
N LEU A 51 -6.82 -3.98 -36.40
CA LEU A 51 -6.47 -4.06 -34.99
C LEU A 51 -6.12 -5.49 -34.58
N GLU A 52 -6.95 -6.46 -34.96
CA GLU A 52 -6.70 -7.88 -34.70
C GLU A 52 -5.37 -8.34 -35.32
N LYS A 53 -5.11 -8.01 -36.59
CA LYS A 53 -3.85 -8.35 -37.27
C LYS A 53 -2.64 -7.76 -36.54
N LYS A 54 -2.76 -6.54 -36.02
CA LYS A 54 -1.67 -5.87 -35.28
C LYS A 54 -1.43 -6.51 -33.93
N ILE A 55 -2.49 -6.82 -33.17
CA ILE A 55 -2.38 -7.52 -31.88
C ILE A 55 -1.70 -8.88 -32.04
N LEU A 56 -2.06 -9.63 -33.08
CA LEU A 56 -1.48 -10.96 -33.34
C LEU A 56 -0.04 -10.92 -33.86
N SER A 57 0.39 -9.81 -34.47
CA SER A 57 1.74 -9.68 -35.07
C SER A 57 2.73 -8.89 -34.22
N LYS A 58 2.25 -8.11 -33.24
CA LYS A 58 3.10 -7.28 -32.39
C LYS A 58 3.16 -7.86 -31.00
N LYS A 59 4.39 -8.15 -30.55
CA LYS A 59 4.64 -8.77 -29.27
C LYS A 59 4.92 -7.79 -28.15
N VAL A 60 5.47 -6.61 -28.43
CA VAL A 60 6.03 -5.72 -27.40
C VAL A 60 5.28 -4.39 -27.35
N VAL A 61 5.04 -3.83 -26.17
CA VAL A 61 4.60 -2.44 -26.01
C VAL A 61 5.35 -1.79 -24.86
N ILE A 62 5.53 -0.47 -24.94
CA ILE A 62 5.95 0.34 -23.79
C ILE A 62 4.74 1.16 -23.37
N PHE A 63 4.08 0.72 -22.32
CA PHE A 63 2.86 1.33 -21.83
C PHE A 63 2.96 1.62 -20.33
N LYS A 64 1.82 1.82 -19.68
CA LYS A 64 1.70 1.95 -18.23
C LYS A 64 2.27 0.72 -17.52
N LYS A 65 2.69 0.93 -16.28
CA LYS A 65 3.07 -0.17 -15.39
C LYS A 65 1.86 -1.06 -15.15
N VAL A 66 1.99 -2.36 -15.35
CA VAL A 66 0.93 -3.33 -15.09
C VAL A 66 1.06 -3.82 -13.65
N VAL A 67 -0.07 -3.79 -12.95
CA VAL A 67 -0.26 -4.36 -11.63
C VAL A 67 -1.01 -5.67 -11.78
N HIS A 68 -0.68 -6.66 -10.97
CA HIS A 68 -1.35 -7.96 -10.96
C HIS A 68 -1.70 -8.41 -9.53
N ASN A 69 -2.42 -9.52 -9.42
CA ASN A 69 -2.71 -10.20 -8.14
C ASN A 69 -3.52 -9.37 -7.12
N VAL A 70 -4.16 -8.28 -7.55
CA VAL A 70 -5.08 -7.47 -6.74
C VAL A 70 -6.20 -6.95 -7.64
N TYR A 71 -7.38 -6.69 -7.08
CA TYR A 71 -8.39 -5.88 -7.75
C TYR A 71 -7.94 -4.43 -7.94
N GLU A 72 -8.26 -3.86 -9.10
CA GLU A 72 -8.01 -2.46 -9.43
C GLU A 72 -8.60 -1.52 -8.38
N SER A 73 -9.87 -1.70 -8.00
CA SER A 73 -10.55 -0.88 -6.99
C SER A 73 -9.88 -0.92 -5.60
N VAL A 74 -9.33 -2.07 -5.20
CA VAL A 74 -8.60 -2.19 -3.92
C VAL A 74 -7.28 -1.43 -3.99
N TYR A 75 -6.56 -1.53 -5.11
CA TYR A 75 -5.33 -0.79 -5.33
C TYR A 75 -5.57 0.72 -5.37
N GLU A 76 -6.58 1.17 -6.13
CA GLU A 76 -6.94 2.58 -6.27
C GLU A 76 -7.35 3.21 -4.95
N ASN A 77 -8.22 2.57 -4.16
CA ASN A 77 -8.64 3.09 -2.86
C ASN A 77 -7.44 3.26 -1.91
N ARG A 78 -6.52 2.28 -1.87
CA ARG A 78 -5.29 2.42 -1.06
C ARG A 78 -4.33 3.48 -1.58
N TYR A 79 -4.30 3.70 -2.89
CA TYR A 79 -3.51 4.76 -3.49
C TYR A 79 -4.07 6.14 -3.13
N ILE A 80 -5.40 6.30 -3.14
CA ILE A 80 -6.07 7.54 -2.70
C ILE A 80 -5.79 7.80 -1.22
N ASP A 81 -5.92 6.78 -0.35
CA ASP A 81 -5.60 6.90 1.07
C ASP A 81 -4.15 7.36 1.32
N TYR A 82 -3.22 6.90 0.48
CA TYR A 82 -1.83 7.34 0.54
C TYR A 82 -1.70 8.82 0.15
N LEU A 83 -2.38 9.27 -0.90
CA LEU A 83 -2.35 10.66 -1.35
C LEU A 83 -3.00 11.63 -0.35
N THR A 84 -4.00 11.18 0.40
CA THR A 84 -4.68 12.00 1.43
C THR A 84 -3.93 12.04 2.76
N GLY A 85 -2.79 11.36 2.88
CA GLY A 85 -1.89 11.47 4.02
C GLY A 85 -2.16 10.48 5.16
N HIS A 86 -3.10 9.55 5.02
CA HIS A 86 -3.39 8.53 6.05
C HIS A 86 -2.32 7.43 6.17
N GLY A 87 -1.13 7.60 5.59
CA GLY A 87 -0.04 6.62 5.60
C GLY A 87 -0.33 5.37 4.77
N SER A 88 0.60 4.94 3.91
CA SER A 88 0.37 3.75 3.09
C SER A 88 0.49 2.47 3.93
N ILE A 89 -0.63 1.79 4.15
CA ILE A 89 -0.59 0.37 4.53
C ILE A 89 -0.16 -0.42 3.30
N GLN A 90 1.09 -0.90 3.31
CA GLN A 90 1.59 -1.82 2.30
C GLN A 90 0.59 -2.95 2.06
N LEU A 91 0.21 -3.16 0.80
CA LEU A 91 -0.76 -4.18 0.40
C LEU A 91 -0.12 -5.57 0.31
N CYS A 92 1.15 -5.62 -0.13
CA CYS A 92 1.91 -6.85 -0.28
C CYS A 92 3.21 -6.83 0.54
N GLU A 93 3.76 -8.02 0.81
CA GLU A 93 5.06 -8.17 1.47
C GLU A 93 6.23 -7.85 0.52
N ASN A 94 6.10 -8.19 -0.76
CA ASN A 94 7.09 -7.91 -1.79
C ASN A 94 6.45 -7.13 -2.96
N GLU A 95 7.11 -6.08 -3.44
CA GLU A 95 6.64 -5.30 -4.60
C GLU A 95 6.40 -6.20 -5.83
N ASN A 96 7.21 -7.25 -6.01
CA ASN A 96 7.06 -8.22 -7.11
C ASN A 96 5.80 -9.09 -7.02
N ASP A 97 5.13 -9.14 -5.86
CA ASP A 97 3.82 -9.79 -5.73
C ASP A 97 2.71 -8.96 -6.40
N LEU A 98 2.98 -7.67 -6.66
CA LEU A 98 2.05 -6.68 -7.17
C LEU A 98 2.47 -6.16 -8.56
N ILE A 99 3.77 -5.95 -8.78
CA ILE A 99 4.37 -5.50 -10.03
C ILE A 99 5.32 -6.60 -10.51
N PRO A 100 4.91 -7.46 -11.46
CA PRO A 100 5.70 -8.61 -11.83
C PRO A 100 7.00 -8.24 -12.58
N GLU A 101 8.04 -9.02 -12.30
CA GLU A 101 9.23 -9.19 -13.16
C GLU A 101 9.16 -10.59 -13.80
N GLY A 102 8.56 -10.67 -14.97
CA GLY A 102 8.25 -11.93 -15.66
C GLY A 102 6.77 -12.03 -16.02
N GLU A 103 6.22 -13.22 -15.91
CA GLU A 103 4.83 -13.50 -16.29
C GLU A 103 3.82 -12.70 -15.44
N ILE A 104 2.76 -12.21 -16.09
CA ILE A 104 1.67 -11.45 -15.50
C ILE A 104 0.48 -12.38 -15.24
N SER A 105 -0.16 -12.26 -14.07
CA SER A 105 -1.38 -13.02 -13.75
C SER A 105 -2.52 -12.58 -14.65
N LYS A 106 -3.49 -13.46 -14.92
CA LYS A 106 -4.71 -13.09 -15.66
C LYS A 106 -5.52 -11.97 -14.99
N TYR A 107 -5.36 -11.80 -13.67
CA TYR A 107 -5.94 -10.68 -12.92
C TYR A 107 -4.93 -9.55 -12.87
N ASN A 108 -4.98 -8.70 -13.88
CA ASN A 108 -4.07 -7.58 -14.05
C ASN A 108 -4.79 -6.35 -14.62
N PHE A 109 -4.20 -5.18 -14.39
CA PHE A 109 -4.67 -3.91 -14.92
C PHE A 109 -3.49 -2.95 -15.10
N ALA A 110 -3.64 -1.99 -16.00
CA ALA A 110 -2.65 -0.96 -16.23
C ALA A 110 -2.81 0.16 -15.19
N SER A 111 -1.83 0.32 -14.30
CA SER A 111 -1.87 1.31 -13.23
C SER A 111 -1.93 2.74 -13.77
N TYR A 112 -2.82 3.54 -13.20
CA TYR A 112 -2.92 4.98 -13.45
C TYR A 112 -1.73 5.71 -12.82
N SER A 113 -0.59 5.77 -13.52
CA SER A 113 0.48 6.68 -13.13
C SER A 113 0.25 8.07 -13.74
N ALA A 114 0.48 9.13 -12.96
CA ALA A 114 0.47 10.52 -13.45
C ALA A 114 1.44 10.74 -14.62
N GLU A 115 2.47 9.89 -14.74
CA GLU A 115 3.49 9.95 -15.79
C GLU A 115 2.94 9.56 -17.18
N LEU A 116 1.86 8.77 -17.25
CA LEU A 116 1.26 8.27 -18.48
C LEU A 116 -0.27 8.49 -18.48
N SER A 117 -0.70 9.68 -18.04
CA SER A 117 -2.12 10.06 -18.08
C SER A 117 -2.60 10.19 -19.54
N SER A 118 -3.87 9.88 -19.78
CA SER A 118 -4.53 10.02 -21.10
C SER A 118 -4.57 11.46 -21.64
N ALA A 119 -4.20 12.44 -20.82
CA ALA A 119 -3.96 13.81 -21.25
C ALA A 119 -2.66 13.94 -22.09
N ASN A 120 -1.75 12.98 -22.00
CA ASN A 120 -0.50 12.91 -22.75
C ASN A 120 -0.48 11.67 -23.67
N ASP A 121 0.11 11.79 -24.85
CA ASP A 121 0.32 10.63 -25.73
C ASP A 121 1.35 9.68 -25.11
N PRO A 122 1.02 8.39 -24.88
CA PRO A 122 1.98 7.43 -24.33
C PRO A 122 3.26 7.27 -25.17
N LYS A 123 3.21 7.55 -26.49
CA LYS A 123 4.40 7.49 -27.35
C LYS A 123 5.46 8.54 -27.00
N LEU A 124 5.04 9.68 -26.45
CA LEU A 124 5.94 10.78 -26.08
C LEU A 124 6.71 10.52 -24.78
N ASN A 125 6.32 9.47 -24.07
CA ASN A 125 6.97 9.11 -22.83
C ASN A 125 7.53 7.68 -22.91
N PHE A 126 8.26 7.33 -21.86
CA PHE A 126 8.73 5.98 -21.63
C PHE A 126 8.11 5.45 -20.34
N SER A 127 8.44 4.21 -20.01
CA SER A 127 8.00 3.58 -18.78
C SER A 127 9.16 2.89 -18.10
N THR A 128 9.04 2.70 -16.79
CA THR A 128 9.98 1.89 -16.02
C THR A 128 9.98 0.43 -16.48
N HIS A 129 8.88 -0.02 -17.08
CA HIS A 129 8.67 -1.39 -17.54
C HIS A 129 8.16 -1.41 -18.99
N PHE A 130 8.38 -2.53 -19.67
CA PHE A 130 7.72 -2.84 -20.94
C PHE A 130 6.95 -4.15 -20.82
N GLN A 131 5.95 -4.33 -21.67
CA GLN A 131 5.09 -5.51 -21.67
C GLN A 131 5.24 -6.30 -22.95
N VAL A 132 5.11 -7.62 -22.84
CA VAL A 132 5.21 -8.54 -23.97
C VAL A 132 4.07 -9.55 -23.95
N LEU A 133 3.41 -9.76 -25.09
CA LEU A 133 2.53 -10.90 -25.33
C LEU A 133 3.30 -11.94 -26.15
N ASP A 134 3.63 -13.06 -25.53
CA ASP A 134 4.32 -14.16 -26.19
C ASP A 134 3.66 -15.50 -25.86
N ASN A 135 3.37 -16.29 -26.89
CA ASN A 135 2.69 -17.59 -26.78
C ASN A 135 1.38 -17.57 -25.95
N GLY A 136 0.63 -16.46 -26.00
CA GLY A 136 -0.62 -16.29 -25.24
C GLY A 136 -0.44 -15.88 -23.78
N HIS A 137 0.80 -15.67 -23.32
CA HIS A 137 1.13 -15.20 -21.99
C HIS A 137 1.60 -13.76 -22.03
N LEU A 138 1.20 -12.99 -21.02
CA LEU A 138 1.68 -11.63 -20.82
C LEU A 138 2.89 -11.63 -19.89
N TYR A 139 3.87 -10.81 -20.22
CA TYR A 139 5.08 -10.60 -19.45
C TYR A 139 5.31 -9.12 -19.22
N GLN A 140 5.95 -8.78 -18.11
CA GLN A 140 6.42 -7.43 -17.80
C GLN A 140 7.87 -7.50 -17.32
N TRP A 141 8.68 -6.55 -17.78
CA TRP A 141 10.08 -6.46 -17.38
C TRP A 141 10.46 -5.02 -17.08
N ARG A 142 11.16 -4.80 -15.97
CA ARG A 142 11.82 -3.52 -15.73
C ARG A 142 12.95 -3.33 -16.73
N ILE A 143 13.04 -2.09 -17.22
CA ILE A 143 13.96 -1.71 -18.29
C ILE A 143 14.60 -0.35 -18.05
N ALA A 144 13.90 0.55 -17.35
CA ALA A 144 14.35 1.92 -17.20
C ALA A 144 14.04 2.49 -15.82
N LYS A 145 14.67 3.64 -15.55
CA LYS A 145 14.40 4.50 -14.42
C LYS A 145 14.34 5.96 -14.88
N LYS A 146 13.54 6.75 -14.19
CA LYS A 146 13.43 8.20 -14.42
C LYS A 146 14.27 8.94 -13.38
N LEU A 147 15.17 9.82 -13.82
CA LEU A 147 15.91 10.76 -12.96
C LEU A 147 15.81 12.16 -13.59
N ASN A 148 15.41 13.18 -12.81
CA ASN A 148 15.36 14.58 -13.25
C ASN A 148 14.70 14.77 -14.64
N GLU A 149 13.50 14.23 -14.83
CA GLU A 149 12.72 14.25 -16.10
C GLU A 149 13.30 13.51 -17.31
N LYS A 150 14.48 12.90 -17.17
CA LYS A 150 15.12 12.05 -18.18
C LYS A 150 14.99 10.56 -17.88
N TRP A 151 14.87 9.77 -18.93
CA TRP A 151 14.85 8.31 -18.86
C TRP A 151 16.24 7.72 -19.08
N TYR A 152 16.56 6.71 -18.29
CA TYR A 152 17.83 6.00 -18.34
C TYR A 152 17.58 4.50 -18.35
N SER A 153 18.26 3.79 -19.24
CA SER A 153 18.31 2.33 -19.30
C SER A 153 19.75 1.88 -19.52
N SER A 154 20.12 0.75 -18.90
CA SER A 154 21.39 0.07 -19.17
C SER A 154 21.32 -0.85 -20.38
N GLU A 155 20.12 -1.14 -20.88
CA GLU A 155 19.89 -2.12 -21.95
C GLU A 155 19.54 -1.44 -23.29
N VAL A 156 19.01 -0.22 -23.26
CA VAL A 156 18.61 0.56 -24.45
C VAL A 156 19.09 2.01 -24.32
N ASP A 157 19.61 2.58 -25.41
CA ASP A 157 19.89 4.01 -25.47
C ASP A 157 18.57 4.80 -25.57
N LEU A 158 18.31 5.62 -24.55
CA LEU A 158 17.11 6.44 -24.44
C LEU A 158 17.40 7.94 -24.61
N GLU A 159 18.66 8.34 -24.86
CA GLU A 159 18.99 9.76 -25.02
C GLU A 159 18.26 10.42 -26.20
N PRO A 160 18.09 9.76 -27.37
CA PRO A 160 17.29 10.34 -28.45
C PRO A 160 15.84 10.61 -28.03
N LEU A 161 15.24 9.77 -27.18
CA LEU A 161 13.88 9.97 -26.65
C LEU A 161 13.85 11.11 -25.63
N ASN A 162 14.91 11.31 -24.85
CA ASN A 162 15.03 12.46 -23.95
C ASN A 162 15.12 13.78 -24.74
N GLU A 163 15.81 13.76 -25.88
CA GLU A 163 16.03 14.94 -26.72
C GLU A 163 14.81 15.30 -27.56
N ILE A 164 14.00 14.33 -28.01
CA ILE A 164 12.78 14.58 -28.80
C ILE A 164 11.73 15.41 -28.03
N LYS A 165 11.81 15.45 -26.69
CA LYS A 165 10.97 16.35 -25.86
C LYS A 165 11.23 17.83 -26.20
N LYS A 166 12.45 18.22 -26.58
CA LYS A 166 12.76 19.58 -27.02
C LYS A 166 12.05 19.92 -28.33
N GLU A 167 11.99 18.97 -29.25
CA GLU A 167 11.25 19.11 -30.50
C GLU A 167 9.74 19.24 -30.22
N LEU A 168 9.19 18.47 -29.27
CA LEU A 168 7.79 18.62 -28.86
C LEU A 168 7.50 20.04 -28.34
N TYR A 169 8.38 20.60 -27.51
CA TYR A 169 8.21 21.98 -27.00
C TYR A 169 8.22 23.02 -28.13
N SER A 170 8.95 22.76 -29.23
CA SER A 170 8.97 23.66 -30.39
C SER A 170 7.67 23.68 -31.19
N LEU A 171 6.77 22.71 -30.97
CA LEU A 171 5.43 22.65 -31.57
C LEU A 171 4.38 23.48 -30.82
N TYR A 172 4.79 24.18 -29.75
CA TYR A 172 3.94 25.12 -29.02
C TYR A 172 4.27 26.57 -29.42
N PRO A 173 3.26 27.47 -29.47
CA PRO A 173 1.83 27.21 -29.23
C PRO A 173 1.16 26.45 -30.39
N VAL A 174 0.08 25.73 -30.09
CA VAL A 174 -0.70 24.98 -31.10
C VAL A 174 -1.44 25.95 -32.03
N LYS A 175 -1.42 25.66 -33.33
CA LYS A 175 -2.10 26.45 -34.37
C LYS A 175 -3.51 25.91 -34.66
N ASN A 176 -4.44 26.83 -34.93
CA ASN A 176 -5.82 26.56 -35.27
C ASN A 176 -5.99 26.38 -36.78
N PRO A 177 -7.03 25.65 -37.26
CA PRO A 177 -7.30 25.51 -38.69
C PRO A 177 -7.47 26.82 -39.46
N GLU A 178 -7.84 27.89 -38.76
CA GLU A 178 -8.02 29.24 -39.32
C GLU A 178 -6.70 30.02 -39.47
N ASP A 179 -5.61 29.55 -38.85
CA ASP A 179 -4.32 30.23 -38.93
C ASP A 179 -3.69 30.08 -40.33
N PRO A 180 -3.09 31.15 -40.91
CA PRO A 180 -2.49 31.09 -42.25
C PRO A 180 -1.40 30.03 -42.42
N ASP A 181 -0.70 29.68 -41.33
CA ASP A 181 0.39 28.68 -41.31
C ASP A 181 -0.05 27.30 -40.81
N TYR A 182 -1.36 27.04 -40.65
CA TYR A 182 -1.89 25.78 -40.10
C TYR A 182 -1.43 24.53 -40.85
N LEU A 183 -1.45 24.55 -42.20
CA LEU A 183 -1.06 23.38 -42.99
C LEU A 183 0.43 23.05 -42.84
N GLU A 184 1.27 24.08 -42.77
CA GLU A 184 2.71 23.92 -42.49
C GLU A 184 2.92 23.37 -41.08
N TYR A 185 2.22 23.92 -40.09
CA TYR A 185 2.24 23.45 -38.71
C TYR A 185 1.83 21.97 -38.61
N LYS A 186 0.71 21.59 -39.23
CA LYS A 186 0.25 20.20 -39.27
C LYS A 186 1.29 19.28 -39.90
N GLY A 187 1.95 19.73 -40.98
CA GLY A 187 3.07 19.01 -41.59
C GLY A 187 4.25 18.79 -40.64
N LYS A 188 4.61 19.79 -39.82
CA LYS A 188 5.64 19.67 -38.77
C LYS A 188 5.25 18.65 -37.71
N VAL A 189 4.00 18.67 -37.24
CA VAL A 189 3.49 17.70 -36.25
C VAL A 189 3.53 16.27 -36.80
N VAL A 190 3.07 16.06 -38.05
CA VAL A 190 3.13 14.74 -38.71
C VAL A 190 4.57 14.25 -38.81
N LYS A 191 5.49 15.10 -39.27
CA LYS A 191 6.91 14.75 -39.39
C LYS A 191 7.54 14.39 -38.04
N PHE A 192 7.20 15.14 -36.99
CA PHE A 192 7.65 14.85 -35.63
C PHE A 192 7.21 13.45 -35.17
N TYR A 193 5.94 13.07 -35.39
CA TYR A 193 5.46 11.73 -35.04
C TYR A 193 6.06 10.62 -35.91
N GLN A 194 6.35 10.89 -37.19
CA GLN A 194 7.09 9.94 -38.05
C GLN A 194 8.50 9.68 -37.51
N ASN A 195 9.21 10.72 -37.07
CA ASN A 195 10.53 10.59 -36.44
C ASN A 195 10.43 9.78 -35.13
N LEU A 196 9.42 10.07 -34.30
CA LEU A 196 9.17 9.36 -33.05
C LEU A 196 8.89 7.87 -33.30
N ASP A 197 8.09 7.54 -34.30
CA ASP A 197 7.78 6.16 -34.67
C ASP A 197 9.01 5.39 -35.14
N GLN A 198 9.90 6.04 -35.89
CA GLN A 198 11.15 5.44 -36.30
C GLN A 198 12.07 5.16 -35.11
N LEU A 199 12.18 6.11 -34.19
CA LEU A 199 12.93 5.92 -32.94
C LEU A 199 12.37 4.76 -32.11
N ARG A 200 11.05 4.75 -31.89
CA ARG A 200 10.39 3.72 -31.08
C ARG A 200 10.50 2.34 -31.71
N LYS A 201 10.44 2.23 -33.04
CA LYS A 201 10.61 0.95 -33.74
C LYS A 201 11.94 0.27 -33.40
N GLU A 202 13.04 1.02 -33.38
CA GLU A 202 14.35 0.47 -33.02
C GLU A 202 14.41 0.02 -31.56
N ILE A 203 13.81 0.81 -30.66
CA ILE A 203 13.71 0.46 -29.24
C ILE A 203 12.91 -0.84 -29.07
N LEU A 204 11.71 -0.94 -29.65
CA LEU A 204 10.83 -2.09 -29.51
C LEU A 204 11.49 -3.39 -30.01
N LEU A 205 12.27 -3.32 -31.09
CA LEU A 205 13.05 -4.47 -31.58
C LEU A 205 14.11 -4.93 -30.57
N LYS A 206 14.81 -3.99 -29.92
CA LYS A 206 15.77 -4.31 -28.85
C LYS A 206 15.07 -4.93 -27.63
N LEU A 207 13.91 -4.39 -27.25
CA LEU A 207 13.12 -4.92 -26.13
C LEU A 207 12.62 -6.34 -26.38
N GLU A 208 12.26 -6.68 -27.62
CA GLU A 208 11.89 -8.04 -27.98
C GLU A 208 13.06 -9.02 -27.78
N ASN A 209 14.27 -8.63 -28.18
CA ASN A 209 15.46 -9.45 -27.93
C ASN A 209 15.76 -9.60 -26.42
N ILE A 210 15.64 -8.52 -25.66
CA ILE A 210 15.81 -8.53 -24.20
C ILE A 210 14.80 -9.49 -23.55
N HIS A 211 13.57 -9.52 -24.02
CA HIS A 211 12.56 -10.46 -23.53
C HIS A 211 12.99 -11.91 -23.71
N TYR A 212 13.45 -12.31 -24.90
CA TYR A 212 13.91 -13.68 -25.12
C TYR A 212 15.13 -14.04 -24.27
N GLU A 213 16.06 -13.11 -24.06
CA GLU A 213 17.21 -13.32 -23.16
C GLU A 213 16.76 -13.47 -21.70
N LYS A 214 15.81 -12.66 -21.23
CA LYS A 214 15.24 -12.78 -19.87
C LYS A 214 14.47 -14.09 -19.70
N LEU A 215 13.70 -14.54 -20.71
CA LEU A 215 13.00 -15.82 -20.69
C LEU A 215 13.96 -17.02 -20.59
N LYS A 216 15.05 -17.04 -21.37
CA LYS A 216 16.06 -18.12 -21.30
C LYS A 216 16.67 -18.27 -19.91
N ASN A 217 16.87 -17.14 -19.22
CA ASN A 217 17.46 -17.10 -17.89
C ASN A 217 16.44 -17.30 -16.76
N ALA A 218 15.14 -17.22 -17.06
CA ALA A 218 14.09 -17.39 -16.07
C ALA A 218 13.93 -18.88 -15.70
N LYS A 219 14.12 -19.19 -14.41
CA LYS A 219 13.95 -20.56 -13.91
C LYS A 219 12.48 -20.93 -13.69
N SER A 220 11.65 -19.99 -13.22
CA SER A 220 10.21 -20.17 -12.98
C SER A 220 9.54 -18.83 -12.65
N PHE A 221 8.23 -18.73 -12.85
CA PHE A 221 7.40 -17.57 -12.49
C PHE A 221 6.45 -17.91 -11.33
N THR A 222 6.98 -18.01 -10.12
CA THR A 222 6.22 -18.46 -8.93
C THR A 222 5.31 -17.40 -8.31
N LYS A 223 5.34 -16.17 -8.84
CA LYS A 223 4.54 -15.03 -8.38
C LYS A 223 3.24 -14.82 -9.18
N THR A 224 2.94 -15.72 -10.12
CA THR A 224 1.75 -15.65 -10.98
C THR A 224 0.66 -16.57 -10.45
N THR A 225 -0.56 -16.07 -10.25
CA THR A 225 -1.69 -16.89 -9.78
C THR A 225 -2.67 -17.20 -10.90
N LEU A 226 -3.36 -18.35 -10.79
CA LEU A 226 -4.49 -18.70 -11.66
C LEU A 226 -5.85 -18.33 -11.06
N TYR A 227 -5.87 -17.98 -9.77
CA TYR A 227 -7.06 -17.73 -8.96
C TYR A 227 -7.31 -16.25 -8.80
N GLU A 228 -8.58 -15.91 -8.64
CA GLU A 228 -9.00 -14.53 -8.41
C GLU A 228 -8.36 -13.98 -7.14
N PRO A 229 -7.87 -12.72 -7.15
CA PRO A 229 -7.27 -12.14 -5.96
C PRO A 229 -8.30 -12.02 -4.84
N PRO A 230 -7.89 -12.23 -3.58
CA PRO A 230 -8.77 -11.99 -2.44
C PRO A 230 -9.02 -10.49 -2.24
N ILE A 231 -10.18 -10.13 -1.68
CA ILE A 231 -10.42 -8.80 -1.14
C ILE A 231 -9.72 -8.72 0.22
N LEU A 232 -8.77 -7.80 0.36
CA LEU A 232 -7.94 -7.67 1.57
C LEU A 232 -8.31 -6.44 2.37
N SER A 233 -8.59 -6.65 3.66
CA SER A 233 -8.81 -5.56 4.60
C SER A 233 -7.53 -4.75 4.83
N ARG A 234 -7.66 -3.54 5.40
CA ARG A 234 -6.51 -2.72 5.86
C ARG A 234 -5.65 -3.42 6.92
N PHE A 235 -6.13 -4.51 7.51
CA PHE A 235 -5.43 -5.29 8.53
C PHE A 235 -4.69 -6.49 7.95
N GLU A 236 -4.65 -6.64 6.63
CA GLU A 236 -4.02 -7.77 5.97
C GLU A 236 -3.04 -7.33 4.90
N ARG A 237 -2.02 -8.16 4.73
CA ARG A 237 -1.10 -8.13 3.59
C ARG A 237 -1.10 -9.48 2.92
N PHE A 238 -0.76 -9.50 1.64
CA PHE A 238 -0.55 -10.74 0.91
C PHE A 238 0.87 -10.90 0.39
N THR A 239 1.23 -12.14 0.12
CA THR A 239 2.35 -12.49 -0.75
C THR A 239 1.92 -13.66 -1.63
N VAL A 240 2.62 -13.89 -2.72
CA VAL A 240 2.40 -15.08 -3.56
C VAL A 240 3.59 -16.01 -3.43
N VAL A 241 3.38 -17.25 -3.01
CA VAL A 241 4.43 -18.27 -2.93
C VAL A 241 3.96 -19.49 -3.71
N ASP A 242 4.78 -19.94 -4.64
CA ASP A 242 4.48 -21.10 -5.51
C ASP A 242 3.08 -21.00 -6.10
N ASN A 243 2.79 -19.84 -6.70
CA ASN A 243 1.54 -19.54 -7.41
C ASN A 243 0.29 -19.51 -6.52
N LYS A 244 0.45 -19.47 -5.19
CA LYS A 244 -0.63 -19.41 -4.19
C LYS A 244 -0.59 -18.13 -3.37
N TYR A 245 -1.75 -17.58 -3.10
CA TYR A 245 -1.89 -16.48 -2.14
C TYR A 245 -1.61 -16.96 -0.72
N CYS A 246 -0.81 -16.18 0.00
CA CYS A 246 -0.64 -16.29 1.44
C CYS A 246 -0.96 -14.93 2.05
N THR A 247 -1.85 -14.89 3.03
CA THR A 247 -2.21 -13.66 3.73
C THR A 247 -1.63 -13.64 5.12
N LYS A 248 -1.38 -12.44 5.62
CA LYS A 248 -0.91 -12.18 6.98
C LYS A 248 -1.78 -11.12 7.61
N PHE A 249 -2.40 -11.47 8.73
CA PHE A 249 -3.26 -10.59 9.52
C PHE A 249 -2.45 -9.83 10.57
N TYR A 250 -2.77 -8.55 10.73
CA TYR A 250 -2.19 -7.61 11.68
C TYR A 250 -3.29 -7.19 12.66
N ALA A 251 -3.30 -7.83 13.83
CA ALA A 251 -4.34 -7.62 14.84
C ALA A 251 -4.15 -6.31 15.62
N GLU A 252 -2.93 -5.81 15.70
CA GLU A 252 -2.56 -4.59 16.43
C GLU A 252 -3.40 -3.37 16.05
N PRO A 253 -3.50 -2.98 14.77
CA PRO A 253 -4.34 -1.85 14.37
C PRO A 253 -5.82 -2.03 14.74
N VAL A 254 -6.34 -3.26 14.70
CA VAL A 254 -7.72 -3.55 15.13
C VAL A 254 -7.88 -3.25 16.62
N PHE A 255 -6.99 -3.79 17.46
CA PHE A 255 -7.03 -3.56 18.89
C PHE A 255 -6.80 -2.10 19.27
N TYR A 256 -5.91 -1.40 18.56
CA TYR A 256 -5.66 0.02 18.77
C TYR A 256 -6.91 0.86 18.45
N GLN A 257 -7.57 0.60 17.32
CA GLN A 257 -8.77 1.33 16.92
C GLN A 257 -9.90 1.15 17.94
N VAL A 258 -10.15 -0.09 18.37
CA VAL A 258 -11.16 -0.38 19.40
C VAL A 258 -10.80 0.28 20.72
N CYS A 259 -9.52 0.22 21.12
CA CYS A 259 -9.04 0.93 22.32
C CYS A 259 -9.36 2.43 22.25
N LEU A 260 -9.02 3.09 21.14
CA LEU A 260 -9.24 4.53 20.95
C LEU A 260 -10.73 4.88 21.03
N GLN A 261 -11.58 4.14 20.32
CA GLN A 261 -13.04 4.33 20.33
C GLN A 261 -13.60 4.24 21.74
N HIS A 262 -13.18 3.25 22.52
CA HIS A 262 -13.66 3.05 23.89
C HIS A 262 -13.08 4.08 24.88
N CYS A 263 -11.85 4.54 24.69
CA CYS A 263 -11.30 5.69 25.42
C CYS A 263 -12.15 6.94 25.20
N MET A 264 -12.47 7.27 23.94
CA MET A 264 -13.28 8.44 23.59
C MET A 264 -14.71 8.33 24.13
N GLN A 265 -15.36 7.17 23.96
CA GLN A 265 -16.70 6.93 24.51
C GLN A 265 -16.74 7.07 26.03
N ALA A 266 -15.72 6.57 26.75
CA ALA A 266 -15.63 6.74 28.19
C ALA A 266 -15.52 8.23 28.58
N MET A 267 -14.72 9.01 27.86
CA MET A 267 -14.60 10.46 28.13
C MET A 267 -15.91 11.21 27.86
N ASN A 268 -16.58 10.91 26.75
CA ASN A 268 -17.85 11.56 26.39
C ASN A 268 -18.95 11.28 27.44
N LEU A 269 -19.09 10.01 27.85
CA LEU A 269 -20.05 9.63 28.90
C LEU A 269 -19.78 10.33 30.23
N GLU A 270 -18.52 10.63 30.52
CA GLU A 270 -18.15 11.36 31.72
C GLU A 270 -18.42 12.85 31.65
N ASP A 271 -18.18 13.47 30.50
CA ASP A 271 -18.46 14.90 30.31
C ASP A 271 -19.98 15.18 30.42
N ASP A 272 -20.81 14.23 30.01
CA ASP A 272 -22.26 14.24 30.19
C ASP A 272 -22.72 14.17 31.66
N ILE A 273 -21.86 13.73 32.60
CA ILE A 273 -22.15 13.76 34.04
C ILE A 273 -22.13 15.20 34.58
N ASN A 274 -21.32 16.09 33.99
CA ASN A 274 -21.29 17.48 34.44
C ASN A 274 -22.61 18.21 34.15
N SER A 275 -23.42 17.68 33.23
CA SER A 275 -24.72 18.25 32.84
C SER A 275 -25.92 17.46 33.36
N ASN A 276 -25.73 16.27 33.94
CA ASN A 276 -26.82 15.40 34.40
C ASN A 276 -26.41 14.60 35.65
N PRO A 277 -27.33 14.29 36.57
CA PRO A 277 -27.01 13.48 37.74
C PRO A 277 -26.41 12.12 37.36
N LEU A 278 -25.38 11.72 38.11
CA LEU A 278 -24.74 10.41 37.98
C LEU A 278 -25.71 9.32 38.46
N THR A 279 -26.04 8.38 37.58
CA THR A 279 -26.84 7.20 37.91
C THR A 279 -25.96 5.95 37.91
N VAL A 280 -26.41 4.89 38.58
CA VAL A 280 -25.70 3.59 38.59
C VAL A 280 -25.48 3.08 37.16
N GLY A 281 -26.52 3.12 36.30
CA GLY A 281 -26.39 2.69 34.91
C GLY A 281 -25.33 3.47 34.12
N LYS A 282 -25.23 4.80 34.33
CA LYS A 282 -24.17 5.60 33.69
C LYS A 282 -22.77 5.22 34.20
N LEU A 283 -22.65 4.90 35.48
CA LEU A 283 -21.39 4.45 36.07
C LEU A 283 -20.97 3.09 35.49
N ASP A 284 -21.92 2.17 35.34
CA ASP A 284 -21.70 0.86 34.72
C ASP A 284 -21.23 1.01 33.28
N ASP A 285 -21.88 1.86 32.48
CA ASP A 285 -21.48 2.16 31.11
C ASP A 285 -20.05 2.70 31.04
N ILE A 286 -19.70 3.66 31.90
CA ILE A 286 -18.34 4.22 31.96
C ILE A 286 -17.32 3.14 32.30
N TYR A 287 -17.57 2.33 33.32
CA TYR A 287 -16.66 1.26 33.72
C TYR A 287 -16.52 0.20 32.63
N GLN A 288 -17.59 -0.14 31.92
CA GLN A 288 -17.53 -1.06 30.79
C GLN A 288 -16.62 -0.51 29.68
N LYS A 289 -16.80 0.75 29.27
CA LYS A 289 -15.97 1.38 28.23
C LYS A 289 -14.50 1.45 28.65
N ARG A 290 -14.24 1.85 29.89
CA ARG A 290 -12.88 1.91 30.47
C ARG A 290 -12.21 0.53 30.52
N ALA A 291 -12.92 -0.52 30.94
CA ALA A 291 -12.41 -1.88 30.99
C ALA A 291 -12.07 -2.41 29.58
N ILE A 292 -12.96 -2.20 28.60
CA ILE A 292 -12.70 -2.59 27.21
C ILE A 292 -11.46 -1.88 26.66
N ALA A 293 -11.31 -0.58 26.90
CA ALA A 293 -10.14 0.19 26.47
C ALA A 293 -8.84 -0.39 27.04
N ILE A 294 -8.81 -0.75 28.33
CA ILE A 294 -7.64 -1.36 28.97
C ILE A 294 -7.30 -2.72 28.37
N ILE A 295 -8.31 -3.59 28.18
CA ILE A 295 -8.12 -4.93 27.61
C ILE A 295 -7.57 -4.82 26.19
N MET A 296 -8.17 -3.97 25.36
CA MET A 296 -7.77 -3.80 23.95
C MET A 296 -6.41 -3.10 23.83
N GLY A 297 -6.11 -2.14 24.70
CA GLY A 297 -4.79 -1.51 24.73
C GLY A 297 -3.68 -2.51 25.08
N ALA A 298 -3.89 -3.35 26.10
CA ALA A 298 -2.95 -4.42 26.42
C ALA A 298 -2.81 -5.44 25.28
N ALA A 299 -3.91 -5.84 24.64
CA ALA A 299 -3.91 -6.76 23.50
C ALA A 299 -3.17 -6.18 22.29
N CYS A 300 -3.33 -4.88 22.01
CA CYS A 300 -2.62 -4.16 20.97
C CYS A 300 -1.10 -4.26 21.15
N PHE A 301 -0.59 -3.90 22.34
CA PHE A 301 0.84 -3.95 22.60
C PHE A 301 1.38 -5.39 22.57
N GLU A 302 0.63 -6.34 23.12
CA GLU A 302 1.01 -7.75 23.11
C GLU A 302 1.12 -8.31 21.68
N ALA A 303 0.11 -8.06 20.84
CA ALA A 303 0.12 -8.46 19.45
C ALA A 303 1.30 -7.82 18.70
N PHE A 304 1.58 -6.53 18.95
CA PHE A 304 2.69 -5.81 18.33
C PHE A 304 4.04 -6.43 18.66
N LEU A 305 4.30 -6.63 19.95
CA LEU A 305 5.56 -7.19 20.41
C LEU A 305 5.73 -8.63 19.88
N ASN A 306 4.66 -9.43 19.91
CA ASN A 306 4.70 -10.79 19.41
C ASN A 306 5.00 -10.85 17.91
N ARG A 307 4.28 -10.07 17.10
CA ARG A 307 4.53 -10.01 15.65
C ARG A 307 5.98 -9.63 15.37
N LEU A 308 6.46 -8.57 16.01
CA LEU A 308 7.81 -8.09 15.80
C LEU A 308 8.86 -9.11 16.25
N GLY A 309 8.59 -9.81 17.35
CA GLY A 309 9.39 -10.93 17.82
C GLY A 309 9.48 -12.08 16.81
N PHE A 310 8.36 -12.52 16.24
CA PHE A 310 8.35 -13.56 15.19
C PHE A 310 9.02 -13.09 13.89
N GLU A 311 8.88 -11.83 13.50
CA GLU A 311 9.51 -11.29 12.29
C GLU A 311 11.04 -11.15 12.43
N LYS A 312 11.53 -10.65 13.57
CA LYS A 312 12.95 -10.38 13.78
C LYS A 312 13.71 -11.58 14.35
N PHE A 313 13.06 -12.37 15.19
CA PHE A 313 13.68 -13.44 15.96
C PHE A 313 12.89 -14.76 15.90
N PRO A 314 12.54 -15.28 14.70
CA PRO A 314 11.64 -16.43 14.54
C PRO A 314 12.11 -17.71 15.26
N LYS A 315 13.42 -17.88 15.45
CA LYS A 315 14.01 -19.03 16.15
C LYS A 315 13.92 -18.93 17.68
N TYR A 316 13.87 -17.73 18.23
CA TYR A 316 13.98 -17.48 19.68
C TYR A 316 12.64 -17.11 20.31
N TRP A 317 11.78 -16.44 19.53
CA TRP A 317 10.50 -15.93 20.00
C TRP A 317 9.46 -17.00 20.40
N PRO A 318 9.35 -18.17 19.73
CA PRO A 318 8.39 -19.20 20.12
C PRO A 318 8.52 -19.68 21.58
N ASN A 319 9.73 -19.56 22.14
CA ASN A 319 10.04 -19.98 23.52
C ASN A 319 9.85 -18.85 24.56
N GLN A 320 9.49 -17.64 24.13
CA GLN A 320 9.25 -16.51 25.02
C GLN A 320 7.83 -16.57 25.57
N GLN A 321 7.66 -17.28 26.68
CA GLN A 321 6.43 -17.28 27.47
C GLN A 321 6.61 -16.42 28.73
N GLY A 322 5.50 -15.98 29.31
CA GLY A 322 5.51 -15.21 30.56
C GLY A 322 4.82 -13.85 30.46
N GLU A 323 4.94 -13.09 31.54
CA GLU A 323 4.33 -11.76 31.66
C GLU A 323 4.93 -10.75 30.69
N MET A 324 4.18 -9.70 30.37
CA MET A 324 4.62 -8.70 29.37
C MET A 324 5.97 -8.07 29.71
N LYS A 325 6.24 -7.81 31.00
CA LYS A 325 7.53 -7.28 31.46
C LYS A 325 8.71 -8.18 31.09
N GLN A 326 8.53 -9.50 31.20
CA GLN A 326 9.55 -10.49 30.83
C GLN A 326 9.71 -10.52 29.30
N LYS A 327 8.61 -10.53 28.54
CA LYS A 327 8.65 -10.46 27.07
C LYS A 327 9.40 -9.24 26.56
N CYS A 328 9.16 -8.05 27.12
CA CYS A 328 9.90 -6.84 26.78
C CYS A 328 11.40 -6.98 27.09
N SER A 329 11.75 -7.46 28.29
CA SER A 329 13.15 -7.68 28.68
C SER A 329 13.86 -8.65 27.74
N SER A 330 13.22 -9.77 27.39
CA SER A 330 13.72 -10.73 26.42
C SER A 330 13.91 -10.11 25.04
N TYR A 331 12.94 -9.31 24.57
CA TYR A 331 13.02 -8.64 23.27
C TYR A 331 14.21 -7.67 23.21
N TYR A 332 14.43 -6.86 24.25
CA TYR A 332 15.59 -5.96 24.35
C TYR A 332 16.91 -6.74 24.36
N SER A 333 16.99 -7.85 25.09
CA SER A 333 18.16 -8.71 25.12
C SER A 333 18.50 -9.26 23.73
N LEU A 334 17.49 -9.71 22.97
CA LEU A 334 17.66 -10.16 21.59
C LEU A 334 18.12 -9.02 20.67
N CYS A 335 17.56 -7.82 20.79
CA CYS A 335 18.00 -6.66 20.02
C CYS A 335 19.45 -6.26 20.32
N LYS A 336 19.87 -6.28 21.59
CA LYS A 336 21.26 -6.02 21.99
C LYS A 336 22.21 -7.07 21.37
N LYS A 337 21.82 -8.33 21.41
CA LYS A 337 22.65 -9.46 20.93
C LYS A 337 22.75 -9.55 19.41
N TYR A 338 21.65 -9.29 18.69
CA TYR A 338 21.55 -9.59 17.26
C TYR A 338 21.38 -8.37 16.35
N LEU A 339 21.02 -7.21 16.91
CA LEU A 339 20.83 -5.96 16.17
C LEU A 339 21.81 -4.86 16.63
N ASN A 340 22.80 -5.19 17.46
CA ASN A 340 23.81 -4.26 17.99
C ASN A 340 23.21 -3.01 18.66
N SER A 341 22.04 -3.13 19.28
CA SER A 341 21.46 -2.02 20.03
C SER A 341 22.15 -1.85 21.38
N ASN A 342 22.49 -0.60 21.71
CA ASN A 342 23.06 -0.23 23.01
C ASN A 342 22.00 0.19 24.05
N LYS A 343 20.72 0.18 23.68
CA LYS A 343 19.64 0.58 24.60
C LYS A 343 19.34 -0.54 25.61
N GLU A 344 19.17 -0.15 26.87
CA GLU A 344 18.79 -1.06 27.95
C GLU A 344 17.30 -0.95 28.29
N PHE A 345 16.71 -2.08 28.66
CA PHE A 345 15.31 -2.12 29.07
C PHE A 345 15.17 -1.62 30.50
N ASN A 346 14.33 -0.61 30.72
CA ASN A 346 13.99 -0.13 32.06
C ASN A 346 12.46 -0.10 32.25
N ALA A 347 11.95 -1.08 33.01
CA ALA A 347 10.54 -1.19 33.35
C ALA A 347 10.05 -0.15 34.37
N GLY A 348 10.97 0.53 35.07
CA GLY A 348 10.66 1.53 36.09
C GLY A 348 10.43 2.94 35.54
N ASN A 349 10.76 3.16 34.26
CA ASN A 349 10.60 4.45 33.59
C ASN A 349 9.46 4.40 32.56
N ASP A 350 8.88 5.58 32.29
CA ASP A 350 7.95 5.72 31.17
C ASP A 350 8.67 5.53 29.82
N PRO A 351 7.99 4.95 28.81
CA PRO A 351 6.55 4.63 28.79
C PRO A 351 6.19 3.26 29.42
N PHE A 352 7.17 2.40 29.70
CA PHE A 352 6.92 1.03 30.15
C PHE A 352 6.33 0.92 31.55
N LYS A 353 6.67 1.84 32.46
CA LYS A 353 6.05 1.90 33.79
C LYS A 353 4.53 2.03 33.66
N SER A 354 4.07 3.03 32.91
CA SER A 354 2.64 3.24 32.66
C SER A 354 2.01 2.10 31.88
N LEU A 355 2.72 1.52 30.91
CA LEU A 355 2.24 0.33 30.17
C LEU A 355 2.01 -0.87 31.11
N PHE A 356 2.90 -1.13 32.06
CA PHE A 356 2.75 -2.27 32.96
C PHE A 356 1.63 -2.07 33.99
N GLU A 357 1.25 -0.84 34.31
CA GLU A 357 0.00 -0.59 35.04
C GLU A 357 -1.22 -1.01 34.20
N ILE A 358 -1.25 -0.75 32.89
CA ILE A 358 -2.32 -1.23 31.99
C ILE A 358 -2.39 -2.77 32.01
N PHE A 359 -1.25 -3.46 31.91
CA PHE A 359 -1.23 -4.93 31.96
C PHE A 359 -1.65 -5.49 33.32
N LYS A 360 -1.27 -4.83 34.42
CA LYS A 360 -1.68 -5.21 35.77
C LYS A 360 -3.19 -5.13 35.92
N VAL A 361 -3.81 -4.01 35.50
CA VAL A 361 -5.27 -3.87 35.52
C VAL A 361 -5.95 -4.84 34.55
N ARG A 362 -5.43 -5.03 33.34
CA ARG A 362 -5.98 -6.05 32.41
C ARG A 362 -5.98 -7.43 33.05
N ASN A 363 -4.91 -7.80 33.75
CA ASN A 363 -4.79 -9.10 34.38
C ASN A 363 -5.76 -9.25 35.57
N SER A 364 -5.99 -8.19 36.35
CA SER A 364 -7.01 -8.20 37.42
C SER A 364 -8.43 -8.37 36.87
N LEU A 365 -8.70 -7.83 35.67
CA LEU A 365 -9.99 -7.97 34.98
C LEU A 365 -10.19 -9.36 34.34
N MET A 366 -9.16 -9.92 33.69
CA MET A 366 -9.28 -11.12 32.83
C MET A 366 -9.00 -12.44 33.54
N HIS A 367 -8.06 -12.45 34.48
CA HIS A 367 -7.61 -13.68 35.14
C HIS A 367 -8.26 -13.77 36.52
N TYR A 368 -9.56 -14.04 36.50
CA TYR A 368 -10.40 -14.30 37.67
C TYR A 368 -10.05 -15.68 38.28
N ASN A 369 -8.81 -15.82 38.76
CA ASN A 369 -8.27 -17.11 39.22
C ASN A 369 -8.30 -17.18 40.76
N SER A 370 -8.81 -18.29 41.30
CA SER A 370 -9.15 -18.46 42.72
C SER A 370 -7.96 -18.45 43.69
N SER A 371 -6.72 -18.38 43.20
CA SER A 371 -5.51 -18.63 43.99
C SER A 371 -4.59 -17.42 44.22
N SER A 372 -4.89 -16.23 43.70
CA SER A 372 -4.07 -15.04 43.96
C SER A 372 -4.87 -13.73 43.97
N PHE A 373 -5.10 -13.20 45.17
CA PHE A 373 -5.28 -11.77 45.47
C PHE A 373 -6.43 -10.97 44.81
N TYR A 374 -7.51 -11.57 44.30
CA TYR A 374 -8.68 -10.79 43.84
C TYR A 374 -9.99 -11.55 44.05
N LYS A 375 -10.22 -12.04 45.27
CA LYS A 375 -11.50 -12.64 45.62
C LYS A 375 -12.58 -11.56 45.68
N GLY A 376 -13.86 -11.95 45.59
CA GLY A 376 -15.02 -11.16 46.04
C GLY A 376 -15.01 -10.86 47.55
N GLU A 377 -13.82 -10.62 48.10
CA GLU A 377 -13.54 -10.06 49.41
C GLU A 377 -13.64 -8.54 49.31
N TYR A 378 -14.16 -7.92 50.38
CA TYR A 378 -14.24 -6.47 50.46
C TYR A 378 -12.84 -5.86 50.41
N GLN A 379 -12.60 -5.03 49.40
CA GLN A 379 -11.41 -4.21 49.35
C GLN A 379 -11.66 -2.88 50.06
N VAL A 380 -10.67 -2.44 50.83
CA VAL A 380 -10.73 -1.16 51.53
C VAL A 380 -10.73 -0.04 50.48
N ALA A 381 -11.81 0.74 50.47
CA ALA A 381 -11.89 1.93 49.63
C ALA A 381 -10.87 2.98 50.09
N LYS A 382 -10.22 3.65 49.15
CA LYS A 382 -9.23 4.69 49.45
C LYS A 382 -9.96 6.01 49.70
N ILE A 383 -9.49 6.79 50.67
CA ILE A 383 -9.97 8.16 50.87
C ILE A 383 -8.95 9.12 50.25
N GLU A 384 -9.34 9.85 49.21
CA GLU A 384 -8.55 10.92 48.62
C GLU A 384 -9.37 12.21 48.58
N ASN A 385 -8.80 13.31 49.06
CA ASN A 385 -9.46 14.63 49.10
C ASN A 385 -10.88 14.59 49.72
N GLY A 386 -11.07 13.77 50.75
CA GLY A 386 -12.36 13.61 51.43
C GLY A 386 -13.40 12.75 50.68
N ARG A 387 -13.06 12.20 49.51
CA ARG A 387 -13.92 11.29 48.74
C ARG A 387 -13.48 9.84 48.92
N VAL A 388 -14.46 8.95 49.12
CA VAL A 388 -14.26 7.50 49.11
C VAL A 388 -14.18 7.02 47.66
N ILE A 389 -13.12 6.32 47.31
CA ILE A 389 -12.82 5.81 45.97
C ILE A 389 -12.73 4.28 46.05
N THR A 390 -13.54 3.60 45.26
CA THR A 390 -13.56 2.12 45.22
C THR A 390 -12.32 1.59 44.50
N HIS A 391 -12.01 0.32 44.72
CA HIS A 391 -10.91 -0.32 44.00
C HIS A 391 -11.15 -0.33 42.48
N THR A 392 -12.39 -0.60 42.05
CA THR A 392 -12.78 -0.53 40.63
C THR A 392 -12.53 0.86 40.04
N GLU A 393 -12.82 1.94 40.78
CA GLU A 393 -12.54 3.29 40.30
C GLU A 393 -11.03 3.60 40.21
N LEU A 394 -10.22 3.02 41.08
CA LEU A 394 -8.75 3.14 41.03
C LEU A 394 -8.18 2.41 39.80
N ASP A 395 -8.55 1.15 39.62
CA ASP A 395 -8.11 0.31 38.50
C ASP A 395 -8.59 0.89 37.16
N LEU A 396 -9.84 1.31 37.09
CA LEU A 396 -10.45 1.93 35.92
C LEU A 396 -10.38 3.45 36.00
N SER A 397 -9.28 4.04 36.45
CA SER A 397 -9.21 5.50 36.63
C SER A 397 -9.31 6.27 35.30
N LYS A 398 -10.02 7.41 35.31
CA LYS A 398 -10.13 8.33 34.17
C LYS A 398 -8.76 8.68 33.58
N ARG A 399 -7.81 8.98 34.49
CA ARG A 399 -6.45 9.38 34.12
C ARG A 399 -5.71 8.27 33.36
N LEU A 400 -5.83 7.02 33.79
CA LEU A 400 -5.20 5.91 33.08
C LEU A 400 -5.80 5.77 31.68
N VAL A 401 -7.14 5.66 31.59
CA VAL A 401 -7.86 5.40 30.34
C VAL A 401 -7.64 6.48 29.30
N ARG A 402 -7.69 7.76 29.69
CA ARG A 402 -7.42 8.88 28.79
C ARG A 402 -6.03 8.81 28.15
N ASN A 403 -5.05 8.28 28.87
CA ASN A 403 -3.66 8.25 28.42
C ASN A 403 -3.26 6.95 27.72
N ILE A 404 -4.12 5.92 27.68
CA ILE A 404 -3.79 4.64 27.04
C ILE A 404 -3.25 4.84 25.60
N PRO A 405 -3.90 5.61 24.70
CA PRO A 405 -3.41 5.78 23.33
C PRO A 405 -1.98 6.33 23.26
N ASN A 406 -1.65 7.31 24.12
CA ASN A 406 -0.32 7.90 24.20
C ASN A 406 0.71 6.92 24.78
N ILE A 407 0.34 6.22 25.86
CA ILE A 407 1.20 5.20 26.49
C ILE A 407 1.54 4.10 25.47
N LEU A 408 0.56 3.65 24.68
CA LEU A 408 0.76 2.67 23.61
C LEU A 408 1.66 3.22 22.51
N ALA A 409 1.36 4.42 22.00
CA ALA A 409 2.15 5.05 20.94
C ALA A 409 3.62 5.21 21.35
N ASP A 410 3.88 5.72 22.55
CA ASP A 410 5.24 5.92 23.06
C ASP A 410 5.95 4.58 23.29
N SER A 411 5.26 3.59 23.86
CA SER A 411 5.83 2.25 24.08
C SER A 411 6.18 1.56 22.77
N ILE A 412 5.31 1.65 21.77
CA ILE A 412 5.52 1.05 20.45
C ILE A 412 6.65 1.77 19.71
N LYS A 413 6.70 3.11 19.75
CA LYS A 413 7.79 3.91 19.17
C LYS A 413 9.14 3.57 19.81
N GLU A 414 9.19 3.39 21.13
CA GLU A 414 10.41 3.01 21.84
C GLU A 414 10.89 1.61 21.40
N ILE A 415 9.96 0.64 21.27
CA ILE A 415 10.26 -0.69 20.71
C ILE A 415 10.75 -0.60 19.26
N CYS A 416 10.08 0.16 18.39
CA CYS A 416 10.53 0.37 17.00
C CYS A 416 11.94 0.95 16.94
N THR A 417 12.26 1.90 17.83
CA THR A 417 13.56 2.58 17.88
C THR A 417 14.68 1.60 18.23
N ILE A 418 14.48 0.72 19.22
CA ILE A 418 15.49 -0.29 19.57
C ILE A 418 15.67 -1.33 18.45
N SER A 419 14.63 -1.58 17.67
CA SER A 419 14.66 -2.54 16.54
C SER A 419 15.16 -1.95 15.23
N SER A 420 15.60 -0.69 15.23
CA SER A 420 16.02 0.07 14.04
C SER A 420 14.98 0.03 12.91
N ILE A 421 13.70 0.09 13.27
CA ILE A 421 12.62 0.16 12.29
C ILE A 421 12.54 1.62 11.81
N PRO A 422 12.71 1.89 10.51
CA PRO A 422 12.84 3.26 10.01
C PRO A 422 11.54 4.06 10.08
N ASN A 423 10.39 3.40 9.98
CA ASN A 423 9.07 4.03 9.98
C ASN A 423 8.21 3.45 11.09
N PHE A 424 7.64 4.31 11.92
CA PHE A 424 6.66 3.89 12.92
C PHE A 424 5.37 3.40 12.23
N PRO A 425 4.62 2.49 12.86
CA PRO A 425 3.35 2.04 12.30
C PRO A 425 2.42 3.23 12.08
N PRO A 426 1.88 3.43 10.85
CA PRO A 426 1.11 4.63 10.52
C PRO A 426 -0.22 4.70 11.28
N TRP A 427 -0.75 3.54 11.71
CA TRP A 427 -1.96 3.44 12.52
C TRP A 427 -1.84 3.92 13.97
N LEU A 428 -0.65 4.35 14.39
CA LEU A 428 -0.47 5.04 15.66
C LEU A 428 -0.85 6.52 15.60
N ASP A 429 -1.05 7.07 14.40
CA ASP A 429 -1.54 8.42 14.26
C ASP A 429 -3.04 8.46 14.58
N LEU A 430 -3.46 9.45 15.38
CA LEU A 430 -4.87 9.58 15.79
C LEU A 430 -5.77 9.93 14.61
N ASP A 431 -5.20 10.54 13.57
CA ASP A 431 -5.89 10.92 12.32
C ASP A 431 -5.88 9.78 11.27
N PHE A 432 -5.45 8.58 11.64
CA PHE A 432 -5.32 7.46 10.71
C PHE A 432 -6.66 6.80 10.31
N PHE A 433 -7.70 6.93 11.13
CA PHE A 433 -8.95 6.19 11.02
C PHE A 433 -10.16 7.04 10.59
#